data_AF-A0A9X7NIS8-F1
#
_entry.id   AF-A0A9X7NIS8-F1
#
_cell.length_a   1.000
_cell.length_b   1.000
_cell.length_c   1.000
_cell.angle_alpha   90.00
_cell.angle_beta   90.00
_cell.angle_gamma   90.00
#
_symmetry.space_group_name_H-M   'P 1'
#
loop_
_entity.id
_entity.type
_entity.pdbx_description
1 polymer ?
#
loop_
_entity_poly.entity_id
_entity_poly.type
_entity_poly.pdbx_seq_one_letter_code
_entity_poly.pdbx_strand_id
1 'polypeptide(L)'
;MKSLDEWTDFELQTLIGNYRRLEKTDDPVFPDLLEEWSRRKGQGLDFKKTMKAVTKVAKEGRFLAYKQLADESGADWAKVHYAMNTHLRDLIEFAHHRGWPLLSAIVVNQKNLMTGDMEPQTLKGFVSAAKELGYVVTDEKVFLREQQEQVFLWAKGQVAADDQSL
;
A
#
# COMPACT_ATOMS: atom_id res chain seq x y z
N MET A 1 -22.73 13.41 8.23
CA MET A 1 -21.89 12.21 8.43
C MET A 1 -20.97 12.52 9.60
N LYS A 2 -20.74 11.58 10.53
CA LYS A 2 -19.71 11.78 11.57
C LYS A 2 -18.36 12.03 10.89
N SER A 3 -17.55 12.92 11.43
CA SER A 3 -16.18 13.14 10.98
C SER A 3 -15.31 11.92 11.28
N LEU A 4 -14.22 11.71 10.53
CA LEU A 4 -13.36 10.52 10.65
C LEU A 4 -12.78 10.36 12.07
N ASP A 5 -12.53 11.48 12.75
CA ASP A 5 -12.02 11.52 14.12
C ASP A 5 -13.06 11.15 15.19
N GLU A 6 -14.36 11.25 14.87
CA GLU A 6 -15.46 10.95 15.80
C GLU A 6 -15.82 9.46 15.88
N TRP A 7 -15.37 8.65 14.93
CA TRP A 7 -15.58 7.21 14.96
C TRP A 7 -14.64 6.54 15.96
N THR A 8 -15.15 5.61 16.75
CA THR A 8 -14.32 4.73 17.60
C THR A 8 -13.54 3.74 16.75
N ASP A 9 -12.47 3.15 17.31
CA ASP A 9 -11.69 2.11 16.63
C ASP A 9 -12.56 0.93 16.17
N PHE A 10 -13.53 0.52 17.00
CA PHE A 10 -14.45 -0.57 16.66
C PHE A 10 -15.39 -0.21 15.51
N GLU A 11 -15.91 1.02 15.50
CA GLU A 11 -16.76 1.49 14.40
C GLU A 11 -15.96 1.62 13.10
N LEU A 12 -14.73 2.16 13.14
CA LEU A 12 -13.85 2.24 11.96
C LEU A 12 -13.58 0.86 11.37
N GLN A 13 -13.18 -0.11 12.21
CA GLN A 13 -12.94 -1.49 11.76
C GLN A 13 -14.20 -2.12 11.16
N THR A 14 -15.36 -1.89 11.79
CA THR A 14 -16.64 -2.41 11.33
C THR A 14 -17.04 -1.79 9.98
N LEU A 15 -16.84 -0.48 9.82
CA LEU A 15 -17.11 0.22 8.57
C LEU A 15 -16.22 -0.31 7.45
N ILE A 16 -14.90 -0.37 7.65
CA ILE A 16 -13.95 -0.91 6.66
C ILE A 16 -14.35 -2.35 6.26
N GLY A 17 -14.66 -3.20 7.24
CA GLY A 17 -15.10 -4.57 7.00
C GLY A 17 -16.41 -4.64 6.19
N ASN A 18 -17.36 -3.74 6.46
CA ASN A 18 -18.62 -3.67 5.72
C ASN A 18 -18.43 -3.17 4.29
N TYR A 19 -17.59 -2.17 4.06
CA TYR A 19 -17.29 -1.68 2.70
C TYR A 19 -16.68 -2.81 1.85
N ARG A 20 -15.71 -3.53 2.40
CA ARG A 20 -15.12 -4.71 1.73
C ARG A 20 -16.15 -5.80 1.47
N ARG A 21 -16.96 -6.18 2.48
CA ARG A 21 -17.97 -7.25 2.37
C ARG A 21 -19.08 -6.93 1.38
N LEU A 22 -19.43 -5.65 1.23
CA LEU A 22 -20.49 -5.19 0.34
C LEU A 22 -19.95 -4.72 -1.02
N GLU A 23 -18.65 -4.89 -1.29
CA GLU A 23 -18.00 -4.45 -2.53
C GLU A 23 -18.24 -2.96 -2.83
N LYS A 24 -18.24 -2.13 -1.79
CA LYS A 24 -18.45 -0.66 -1.86
C LYS A 24 -17.14 0.13 -1.74
N THR A 25 -16.02 -0.48 -2.12
CA THR A 25 -14.69 0.09 -1.92
C THR A 25 -14.40 1.29 -2.82
N ASP A 26 -15.18 1.47 -3.90
CA ASP A 26 -15.09 2.63 -4.81
C ASP A 26 -15.71 3.92 -4.24
N ASP A 27 -16.39 3.85 -3.10
CA ASP A 27 -16.91 5.05 -2.44
C ASP A 27 -15.75 5.92 -1.93
N PRO A 28 -15.70 7.24 -2.23
CA PRO A 28 -14.61 8.12 -1.85
C PRO A 28 -14.28 8.16 -0.35
N VAL A 29 -15.21 7.78 0.52
CA VAL A 29 -14.98 7.72 1.97
C VAL A 29 -14.10 6.53 2.36
N PHE A 30 -14.08 5.46 1.56
CA PHE A 30 -13.33 4.25 1.85
C PHE A 30 -11.81 4.46 2.02
N PRO A 31 -11.09 5.10 1.08
CA PRO A 31 -9.66 5.35 1.25
C PRO A 31 -9.36 6.20 2.49
N ASP A 32 -10.24 7.14 2.86
CA ASP A 32 -10.06 7.98 4.05
C ASP A 32 -10.23 7.18 5.36
N LEU A 33 -11.14 6.20 5.37
CA LEU A 33 -11.27 5.25 6.49
C LEU A 33 -10.01 4.39 6.65
N LEU A 34 -9.43 3.91 5.54
CA LEU A 34 -8.19 3.14 5.56
C LEU A 34 -7.02 3.99 6.09
N GLU A 35 -6.90 5.23 5.63
CA GLU A 35 -5.85 6.16 6.08
C GLU A 35 -5.96 6.42 7.59
N GLU A 36 -7.16 6.69 8.09
CA GLU A 36 -7.37 6.95 9.52
C GLU A 36 -7.10 5.70 10.37
N TRP A 37 -7.53 4.52 9.91
CA TRP A 37 -7.22 3.26 10.58
C TRP A 37 -5.72 2.99 10.63
N SER A 38 -5.01 3.16 9.52
CA SER A 38 -3.55 3.04 9.43
C SER A 38 -2.86 3.99 10.41
N ARG A 39 -3.29 5.25 10.47
CA ARG A 39 -2.75 6.25 11.40
C ARG A 39 -2.93 5.85 12.87
N ARG A 40 -4.09 5.32 13.26
CA ARG A 40 -4.39 4.95 14.65
C ARG A 40 -3.75 3.64 15.08
N LYS A 41 -3.76 2.63 14.20
CA LYS A 41 -3.46 1.24 14.58
C LYS A 41 -2.16 0.71 13.97
N GLY A 42 -1.52 1.45 13.09
CA GLY A 42 -0.30 1.04 12.40
C GLY A 42 0.96 0.97 13.26
N GLN A 43 0.90 1.34 14.55
CA GLN A 43 2.04 1.28 15.49
C GLN A 43 3.30 2.00 14.97
N GLY A 44 3.10 3.09 14.22
CA GLY A 44 4.16 3.84 13.56
C GLY A 44 4.17 3.69 12.03
N LEU A 45 3.62 2.59 11.49
CA LEU A 45 3.36 2.40 10.06
C LEU A 45 2.05 3.10 9.66
N ASP A 46 2.13 4.35 9.22
CA ASP A 46 1.00 5.01 8.56
C ASP A 46 1.27 5.20 7.06
N PHE A 47 0.20 5.37 6.27
CA PHE A 47 0.33 5.52 4.83
C PHE A 47 1.15 6.74 4.43
N LYS A 48 1.01 7.89 5.10
CA LYS A 48 1.77 9.10 4.74
C LYS A 48 3.28 8.86 4.86
N LYS A 49 3.72 8.23 5.96
CA LYS A 49 5.13 7.88 6.14
C LYS A 49 5.60 6.82 5.15
N THR A 50 4.78 5.80 4.91
CA THR A 50 5.08 4.72 3.97
C THR A 50 5.25 5.26 2.56
N MET A 51 4.32 6.11 2.11
CA MET A 51 4.39 6.80 0.83
C MET A 51 5.62 7.69 0.72
N LYS A 52 5.98 8.42 1.79
CA LYS A 52 7.19 9.24 1.81
C LYS A 52 8.45 8.40 1.61
N ALA A 53 8.55 7.26 2.30
CA ALA A 53 9.67 6.33 2.17
C ALA A 53 9.73 5.71 0.77
N VAL A 54 8.60 5.19 0.27
CA VAL A 54 8.47 4.59 -1.07
C VAL A 54 8.83 5.62 -2.15
N THR A 55 8.21 6.80 -2.13
CA THR A 55 8.45 7.86 -3.12
C THR A 55 9.92 8.27 -3.16
N LYS A 56 10.58 8.36 -2.00
CA LYS A 56 12.00 8.71 -1.90
C LYS A 56 12.88 7.72 -2.66
N VAL A 57 12.71 6.41 -2.44
CA VAL A 57 13.53 5.40 -3.14
C VAL A 57 13.08 5.18 -4.59
N ALA A 58 11.79 5.35 -4.88
CA ALA A 58 11.24 5.19 -6.21
C ALA A 58 11.78 6.24 -7.19
N LYS A 59 11.96 7.49 -6.72
CA LYS A 59 12.63 8.56 -7.48
C LYS A 59 14.03 8.17 -7.94
N GLU A 60 14.72 7.40 -7.11
CA GLU A 60 16.07 6.89 -7.38
C GLU A 60 16.06 5.57 -8.19
N GLY A 61 14.88 5.02 -8.50
CA GLY A 61 14.74 3.74 -9.19
C GLY A 61 15.20 2.55 -8.35
N ARG A 62 15.10 2.65 -7.02
CA ARG A 62 15.54 1.61 -6.08
C ARG A 62 14.38 0.95 -5.36
N PHE A 63 14.57 -0.31 -4.99
CA PHE A 63 13.65 -1.07 -4.15
C PHE A 63 13.81 -0.73 -2.67
N LEU A 64 12.75 -0.98 -1.88
CA LEU A 64 12.71 -0.74 -0.44
C LEU A 64 12.63 -2.06 0.31
N ALA A 65 13.45 -2.26 1.34
CA ALA A 65 13.31 -3.44 2.20
C ALA A 65 12.22 -3.22 3.27
N TYR A 66 11.49 -4.27 3.66
CA TYR A 66 10.49 -4.18 4.75
C TYR A 66 11.05 -3.56 6.03
N LYS A 67 12.27 -3.94 6.42
CA LYS A 67 12.93 -3.41 7.61
C LYS A 67 13.24 -1.91 7.44
N GLN A 68 13.78 -1.53 6.29
CA GLN A 68 14.04 -0.13 5.97
C GLN A 68 12.75 0.70 5.98
N LEU A 69 11.63 0.15 5.47
CA LEU A 69 10.34 0.81 5.54
C LEU A 69 9.88 1.06 6.99
N ALA A 70 10.03 0.06 7.87
CA ALA A 70 9.72 0.23 9.29
C ALA A 70 10.60 1.31 9.94
N ASP A 71 11.91 1.27 9.69
CA ASP A 71 12.87 2.25 10.21
C ASP A 71 12.54 3.67 9.72
N GLU A 72 12.26 3.87 8.42
CA GLU A 72 11.87 5.17 7.85
C GLU A 72 10.51 5.67 8.36
N SER A 73 9.64 4.76 8.78
CA SER A 73 8.34 5.10 9.40
C SER A 73 8.45 5.38 10.90
N GLY A 74 9.63 5.18 11.50
CA GLY A 74 9.86 5.26 12.94
C GLY A 74 9.16 4.14 13.72
N ALA A 75 8.88 3.02 13.05
CA ALA A 75 8.24 1.85 13.63
C ALA A 75 9.28 0.84 14.12
N ASP A 76 9.05 0.26 15.29
CA ASP A 76 9.90 -0.81 15.80
C ASP A 76 9.59 -2.12 15.05
N TRP A 77 10.55 -2.59 14.25
CA TRP A 77 10.44 -3.82 13.48
C TRP A 77 9.95 -5.02 14.29
N ALA A 78 10.42 -5.16 15.54
CA ALA A 78 10.02 -6.27 16.41
C ALA A 78 8.51 -6.26 16.69
N LYS A 79 7.88 -5.08 16.70
CA LYS A 79 6.44 -4.91 16.92
C LYS A 79 5.63 -5.02 15.63
N VAL A 80 6.15 -4.49 14.53
CA VAL A 80 5.36 -4.30 13.31
C VAL A 80 5.54 -5.38 12.24
N HIS A 81 6.54 -6.27 12.34
CA HIS A 81 6.79 -7.26 11.28
C HIS A 81 5.58 -8.17 10.99
N TYR A 82 4.77 -8.51 12.00
CA TYR A 82 3.51 -9.25 11.79
C TYR A 82 2.42 -8.40 11.13
N ALA A 83 2.37 -7.10 11.44
CA ALA A 83 1.38 -6.16 10.89
C ALA A 83 1.77 -5.66 9.48
N MET A 84 3.04 -5.78 9.07
CA MET A 84 3.57 -5.26 7.82
C MET A 84 2.81 -5.80 6.60
N ASN A 85 2.49 -7.09 6.57
CA ASN A 85 1.75 -7.66 5.43
C ASN A 85 0.33 -7.10 5.31
N THR A 86 -0.37 -6.92 6.43
CA THR A 86 -1.70 -6.30 6.45
C THR A 86 -1.60 -4.84 6.02
N HIS A 87 -0.62 -4.11 6.55
CA HIS A 87 -0.38 -2.71 6.18
C HIS A 87 -0.11 -2.55 4.68
N LEU A 88 0.72 -3.42 4.10
CA LEU A 88 1.01 -3.37 2.66
C LEU A 88 -0.19 -3.77 1.80
N ARG A 89 -1.07 -4.66 2.28
CA ARG A 89 -2.34 -4.95 1.61
C ARG A 89 -3.26 -3.73 1.64
N ASP A 90 -3.45 -3.11 2.80
CA ASP A 90 -4.28 -1.92 2.94
C ASP A 90 -3.70 -0.76 2.09
N LEU A 91 -2.37 -0.68 1.94
CA LEU A 91 -1.70 0.29 1.06
C LEU A 91 -2.01 0.06 -0.43
N ILE A 92 -2.13 -1.20 -0.88
CA ILE A 92 -2.53 -1.51 -2.26
C ILE A 92 -3.94 -0.97 -2.52
N GLU A 93 -4.88 -1.25 -1.62
CA GLU A 93 -6.27 -0.77 -1.71
C GLU A 93 -6.30 0.76 -1.71
N PHE A 94 -5.59 1.39 -0.77
CA PHE A 94 -5.52 2.85 -0.67
C PHE A 94 -4.93 3.49 -1.94
N ALA A 95 -3.80 2.98 -2.45
CA ALA A 95 -3.17 3.51 -3.65
C ALA A 95 -4.07 3.36 -4.88
N HIS A 96 -4.70 2.20 -5.05
CA HIS A 96 -5.64 1.95 -6.15
C HIS A 96 -6.80 2.96 -6.16
N HIS A 97 -7.45 3.17 -5.01
CA HIS A 97 -8.57 4.11 -4.91
C HIS A 97 -8.17 5.59 -5.03
N ARG A 98 -6.87 5.90 -4.91
CA ARG A 98 -6.31 7.23 -5.21
C ARG A 98 -5.79 7.36 -6.64
N GLY A 99 -6.01 6.36 -7.50
CA GLY A 99 -5.52 6.37 -8.88
C GLY A 99 -3.99 6.29 -8.99
N TRP A 100 -3.33 5.76 -7.97
CA TRP A 100 -1.88 5.62 -7.92
C TRP A 100 -1.45 4.19 -8.27
N PRO A 101 -0.20 3.99 -8.74
CA PRO A 101 0.33 2.64 -8.92
C PRO A 101 0.43 1.91 -7.58
N LEU A 102 0.44 0.58 -7.63
CA LEU A 102 0.47 -0.27 -6.43
C LEU A 102 1.82 -0.14 -5.71
N LEU A 103 1.90 0.82 -4.78
CA LEU A 103 3.14 1.29 -4.15
C LEU A 103 3.96 0.19 -3.46
N SER A 104 3.31 -0.86 -2.97
CA SER A 104 3.98 -2.00 -2.34
C SER A 104 4.76 -2.88 -3.33
N ALA A 105 4.60 -2.69 -4.65
CA ALA A 105 5.31 -3.45 -5.69
C ALA A 105 6.84 -3.33 -5.60
N ILE A 106 7.34 -2.22 -5.04
CA ILE A 106 8.78 -1.99 -4.85
C ILE A 106 9.28 -2.31 -3.45
N VAL A 107 8.39 -2.76 -2.55
CA VAL A 107 8.73 -3.16 -1.18
C VAL A 107 8.98 -4.67 -1.16
N VAL A 108 10.22 -5.06 -0.92
CA VAL A 108 10.69 -6.44 -1.07
C VAL A 108 11.50 -6.91 0.13
N ASN A 109 11.88 -8.18 0.15
CA ASN A 109 12.83 -8.68 1.13
C ASN A 109 14.23 -8.07 0.90
N GLN A 110 15.00 -7.86 1.96
CA GLN A 110 16.37 -7.34 1.91
C GLN A 110 17.25 -8.06 0.87
N LYS A 111 17.15 -9.39 0.79
CA LYS A 111 17.96 -10.20 -0.14
C LYS A 111 17.62 -9.96 -1.62
N ASN A 112 16.44 -9.41 -1.92
CA ASN A 112 15.97 -9.13 -3.27
C ASN A 112 16.07 -7.65 -3.64
N LEU A 113 16.74 -6.81 -2.85
CA LEU A 113 16.90 -5.38 -3.16
C LEU A 113 17.55 -5.11 -4.52
N MET A 114 18.36 -6.05 -5.02
CA MET A 114 19.00 -5.91 -6.33
C MET A 114 18.09 -6.35 -7.48
N THR A 115 17.21 -7.32 -7.24
CA THR A 115 16.37 -7.89 -8.30
C THR A 115 14.98 -7.30 -8.29
N GLY A 116 14.47 -6.82 -7.15
CA GLY A 116 13.06 -6.46 -6.97
C GLY A 116 12.12 -7.66 -6.90
N ASP A 117 12.63 -8.88 -6.81
CA ASP A 117 11.74 -10.05 -6.76
C ASP A 117 10.98 -10.11 -5.42
N MET A 118 9.74 -10.58 -5.50
CA MET A 118 8.99 -11.05 -4.34
C MET A 118 9.12 -12.57 -4.25
N GLU A 119 9.25 -13.06 -3.02
CA GLU A 119 9.17 -14.47 -2.69
C GLU A 119 7.81 -15.02 -3.13
N PRO A 120 7.71 -16.31 -3.51
CA PRO A 120 6.48 -16.86 -4.10
C PRO A 120 5.21 -16.58 -3.30
N GLN A 121 5.28 -16.66 -1.96
CA GLN A 121 4.14 -16.38 -1.09
C GLN A 121 3.77 -14.89 -1.06
N THR A 122 4.77 -14.01 -1.03
CA THR A 122 4.59 -12.55 -1.08
C THR A 122 4.00 -12.15 -2.43
N LEU A 123 4.55 -12.67 -3.53
CA LEU A 123 4.06 -12.41 -4.88
C LEU A 123 2.61 -12.85 -5.02
N LYS A 124 2.27 -14.05 -4.54
CA LYS A 124 0.89 -14.54 -4.53
C LYS A 124 -0.04 -13.63 -3.75
N GLY A 125 0.39 -13.13 -2.59
CA GLY A 125 -0.38 -12.18 -1.78
C GLY A 125 -0.63 -10.86 -2.52
N PHE A 126 0.41 -10.29 -3.11
CA PHE A 126 0.34 -9.07 -3.92
C PHE A 126 -0.61 -9.23 -5.11
N VAL A 127 -0.45 -10.30 -5.89
CA VAL A 127 -1.30 -10.59 -7.05
C VAL A 127 -2.75 -10.86 -6.65
N SER A 128 -2.98 -11.53 -5.52
CA SER A 128 -4.34 -11.79 -5.05
C SER A 128 -5.04 -10.48 -4.68
N ALA A 129 -4.36 -9.58 -3.96
CA ALA A 129 -4.89 -8.26 -3.65
C ALA A 129 -5.18 -7.43 -4.91
N ALA A 130 -4.27 -7.47 -5.91
CA ALA A 130 -4.51 -6.79 -7.18
C ALA A 130 -5.72 -7.37 -7.93
N LYS A 131 -5.88 -8.70 -7.98
CA LYS A 131 -7.05 -9.33 -8.63
C LYS A 131 -8.37 -8.97 -7.95
N GLU A 132 -8.38 -8.89 -6.61
CA GLU A 132 -9.55 -8.43 -5.84
C GLU A 132 -9.96 -6.99 -6.20
N LEU A 133 -9.00 -6.16 -6.60
CA LEU A 133 -9.22 -4.79 -7.08
C LEU A 133 -9.48 -4.69 -8.60
N GLY A 134 -9.70 -5.84 -9.26
CA GLY A 134 -10.06 -5.88 -10.68
C GLY A 134 -8.89 -5.89 -11.67
N TYR A 135 -7.64 -5.98 -11.22
CA TYR A 135 -6.50 -6.10 -12.13
C TYR A 135 -6.49 -7.48 -12.82
N VAL A 136 -6.32 -7.46 -14.14
CA VAL A 136 -6.14 -8.68 -14.93
C VAL A 136 -4.67 -9.10 -14.86
N VAL A 137 -4.39 -10.25 -14.24
CA VAL A 137 -3.03 -10.79 -14.09
C VAL A 137 -2.94 -12.15 -14.76
N THR A 138 -2.22 -12.21 -15.88
CA THR A 138 -1.96 -13.43 -16.68
C THR A 138 -0.61 -14.07 -16.34
N ASP A 139 0.41 -13.24 -16.11
CA ASP A 139 1.73 -13.66 -15.59
C ASP A 139 2.09 -12.81 -14.37
N GLU A 140 2.25 -13.46 -13.23
CA GLU A 140 2.46 -12.81 -11.93
C GLU A 140 3.78 -12.02 -11.89
N LYS A 141 4.83 -12.54 -12.53
CA LYS A 141 6.16 -11.89 -12.51
C LYS A 141 6.17 -10.71 -13.46
N VAL A 142 5.60 -10.86 -14.65
CA VAL A 142 5.46 -9.75 -15.61
C VAL A 142 4.64 -8.64 -14.99
N PHE A 143 3.49 -8.97 -14.39
CA PHE A 143 2.66 -7.99 -13.69
C PHE A 143 3.41 -7.26 -12.58
N LEU A 144 4.19 -7.97 -11.75
CA LEU A 144 5.04 -7.34 -10.74
C LEU A 144 6.02 -6.33 -11.38
N ARG A 145 6.68 -6.70 -12.49
CA ARG A 145 7.63 -5.81 -13.18
C ARG A 145 6.97 -4.55 -13.72
N GLU A 146 5.80 -4.71 -14.34
CA GLU A 146 5.01 -3.59 -14.84
C GLU A 146 4.64 -2.65 -13.69
N GLN A 147 4.13 -3.16 -12.57
CA GLN A 147 3.78 -2.33 -11.41
C GLN A 147 5.00 -1.63 -10.81
N GLN A 148 6.16 -2.29 -10.73
CA GLN A 148 7.41 -1.68 -10.28
C GLN A 148 7.83 -0.51 -11.16
N GLU A 149 7.77 -0.69 -12.48
CA GLU A 149 8.06 0.36 -13.45
C GLU A 149 7.08 1.54 -13.29
N GLN A 150 5.79 1.27 -13.16
CA GLN A 150 4.78 2.32 -12.94
C GLN A 150 5.06 3.13 -11.68
N VAL A 151 5.43 2.49 -10.56
CA VAL A 151 5.81 3.19 -9.32
C VAL A 151 7.03 4.10 -9.54
N PHE A 152 8.05 3.64 -10.26
CA PHE A 152 9.23 4.43 -10.55
C PHE A 152 8.93 5.62 -11.47
N LEU A 153 8.11 5.44 -12.51
CA LEU A 153 7.72 6.50 -13.42
C LEU A 153 6.83 7.54 -12.72
N TRP A 154 5.85 7.08 -11.94
CA TRP A 154 4.97 7.93 -11.12
C TRP A 154 5.79 8.80 -10.15
N ALA A 155 6.74 8.21 -9.43
CA ALA A 155 7.55 8.95 -8.46
C ALA A 155 8.43 10.04 -9.11
N LYS A 156 8.79 9.88 -10.39
CA LYS A 156 9.52 10.86 -11.21
C LYS A 156 8.62 11.92 -11.86
N GLY A 157 7.29 11.84 -11.65
CA GLY A 157 6.31 12.73 -12.28
C GLY A 157 6.11 12.46 -13.77
N GLN A 158 6.44 11.25 -14.24
CA GLN A 158 6.34 10.85 -15.65
C GLN A 158 5.01 10.15 -15.99
N VAL A 159 4.22 9.84 -14.97
CA VAL A 159 2.84 9.36 -15.09
C VAL A 159 1.98 10.30 -14.25
N ALA A 160 0.89 10.81 -14.83
CA ALA A 160 -0.06 11.61 -14.08
C ALA A 160 -0.66 10.75 -12.96
N ALA A 161 -0.60 11.24 -11.72
CA ALA A 161 -1.56 10.79 -10.73
C ALA A 161 -2.91 11.37 -11.14
N ASP A 162 -3.96 10.56 -11.17
CA ASP A 162 -5.34 11.05 -11.26
C ASP A 162 -5.75 11.68 -9.91
N ASP A 163 -4.94 12.61 -9.39
CA ASP A 163 -5.20 13.22 -8.09
C ASP A 163 -5.98 14.52 -8.29
N GLN A 164 -7.30 14.41 -8.12
CA GLN A 164 -8.09 15.54 -7.67
C GLN A 164 -7.81 15.73 -6.17
N SER A 165 -6.95 16.71 -5.86
CA SER A 165 -6.81 17.43 -4.58
C SER A 165 -5.54 17.13 -3.76
N LEU A 166 -4.55 18.05 -3.86
CA LEU A 166 -3.67 18.44 -2.76
C LEU A 166 -4.37 19.45 -1.84
#